data_AF-A0A735D986-F1
#
_entry.id   AF-A0A735D986-F1
#
_cell.length_a   1.000
_cell.length_b   1.000
_cell.length_c   1.000
_cell.angle_alpha   90.00
_cell.angle_beta   90.00
_cell.angle_gamma   90.00
#
_symmetry.space_group_name_H-M   'P 1'
#
loop_
_entity.id
_entity.type
_entity.pdbx_description
1 polymer ?
#
loop_
_entity_poly.entity_id
_entity_poly.type
_entity_poly.pdbx_seq_one_letter_code
_entity_poly.pdbx_strand_id
1 'polypeptide(L)'
;MFKSKNIKISDFTLKSKQPFFKAQSISGKFQRRFTGIQFFEGEFTANYMAEHIGEVKEFVARHIFGRPFTIPLSYYTKYDGDVKEMVTASANVSRGGRKVALSNFRGTLKAGTVIQFENHKKLYTVTEDVKGNGEMKLFPNLRQNVMAGEIIKYQNPEGEFVLKTDELDYKLNQIGKMKFEFVENV
;
A
#
# COMPACT_ATOMS: atom_id res chain seq x y z
N MET A 1 -9.96 3.80 6.40
CA MET A 1 -10.75 2.60 6.75
C MET A 1 -11.78 3.00 7.80
N PHE A 2 -12.88 2.26 7.94
CA PHE A 2 -13.85 2.50 9.01
C PHE A 2 -13.16 2.40 10.38
N LYS A 3 -13.30 3.45 11.21
CA LYS A 3 -12.77 3.51 12.60
C LYS A 3 -13.87 3.24 13.63
N SER A 4 -14.85 2.41 13.29
CA SER A 4 -16.00 2.12 14.15
C SER A 4 -16.02 0.65 14.58
N LYS A 5 -16.50 0.41 15.80
CA LYS A 5 -16.72 -0.95 16.31
C LYS A 5 -17.95 -1.62 15.69
N ASN A 6 -18.89 -0.81 15.17
CA ASN A 6 -20.19 -1.25 14.66
C ASN A 6 -20.10 -1.81 13.24
N ILE A 7 -19.06 -1.42 12.49
CA ILE A 7 -18.81 -1.88 11.13
C ILE A 7 -17.71 -2.95 11.17
N LYS A 8 -18.04 -4.17 10.73
CA LYS A 8 -17.09 -5.27 10.62
C LYS A 8 -16.63 -5.42 9.19
N ILE A 9 -15.32 -5.47 8.97
CA ILE A 9 -14.73 -5.63 7.65
C ILE A 9 -14.44 -7.12 7.42
N SER A 10 -14.94 -7.66 6.31
CA SER A 10 -14.67 -9.02 5.84
C SER A 10 -14.13 -9.00 4.41
N ASP A 11 -13.61 -10.16 3.98
CA ASP A 11 -13.23 -10.42 2.57
C ASP A 11 -12.24 -9.39 2.01
N PHE A 12 -11.29 -8.95 2.83
CA PHE A 12 -10.27 -8.00 2.41
C PHE A 12 -9.31 -8.66 1.41
N THR A 13 -9.24 -8.14 0.20
CA THR A 13 -8.25 -8.57 -0.80
C THR A 13 -7.40 -7.40 -1.27
N LEU A 14 -6.11 -7.67 -1.45
CA LEU A 14 -5.12 -6.71 -1.94
C LEU A 14 -4.41 -7.30 -3.16
N LYS A 15 -4.38 -6.54 -4.24
CA LYS A 15 -3.80 -6.90 -5.53
C LYS A 15 -2.70 -5.92 -5.88
N SER A 16 -1.47 -6.42 -6.03
CA SER A 16 -0.36 -5.63 -6.56
C SER A 16 -0.46 -5.58 -8.09
N LYS A 17 -0.79 -4.43 -8.66
CA LYS A 17 -0.93 -4.23 -10.11
C LYS A 17 0.36 -3.68 -10.70
N GLN A 18 0.89 -4.42 -11.66
CA GLN A 18 2.10 -4.10 -12.40
C GLN A 18 1.76 -4.08 -13.91
N PRO A 19 1.52 -2.91 -14.52
CA PRO A 19 1.29 -2.85 -15.96
C PRO A 19 2.54 -3.29 -16.75
N PHE A 20 2.35 -4.30 -17.61
CA PHE A 20 3.35 -4.76 -18.58
C PHE A 20 2.81 -4.59 -19.99
N PHE A 21 3.61 -4.04 -20.89
CA PHE A 21 3.38 -4.21 -22.33
C PHE A 21 3.70 -5.65 -22.70
N LYS A 22 2.77 -6.32 -23.38
CA LYS A 22 2.91 -7.69 -23.84
C LYS A 22 2.75 -7.71 -25.36
N ALA A 23 3.73 -8.26 -26.07
CA ALA A 23 3.62 -8.59 -27.48
C ALA A 23 3.86 -10.10 -27.65
N GLN A 24 3.10 -10.74 -28.52
CA GLN A 24 3.28 -12.15 -28.87
C GLN A 24 3.61 -12.22 -30.36
N SER A 25 4.73 -12.86 -30.71
CA SER A 25 5.05 -13.12 -32.12
C SER A 25 4.16 -14.22 -32.69
N ILE A 26 4.05 -14.29 -34.02
CA ILE A 26 3.35 -15.39 -34.72
C ILE A 26 3.95 -16.75 -34.36
N SER A 27 5.25 -16.80 -34.02
CA SER A 27 5.94 -17.98 -33.52
C SER A 27 5.67 -18.34 -32.04
N GLY A 28 4.81 -17.58 -31.36
CA GLY A 28 4.43 -17.81 -29.95
C GLY A 28 5.39 -17.27 -28.90
N LYS A 29 6.46 -16.55 -29.27
CA LYS A 29 7.37 -15.92 -28.30
C LYS A 29 6.72 -14.68 -27.69
N PHE A 30 6.77 -14.58 -26.36
CA PHE A 30 6.27 -13.42 -25.63
C PHE A 30 7.39 -12.42 -25.33
N GLN A 31 7.17 -11.16 -25.65
CA GLN A 31 7.98 -10.04 -25.18
C GLN A 31 7.18 -9.28 -24.12
N ARG A 32 7.75 -9.15 -22.92
CA ARG A 32 7.16 -8.39 -21.81
C ARG A 32 8.07 -7.23 -21.43
N ARG A 33 7.54 -6.00 -21.40
CA ARG A 33 8.25 -4.82 -20.89
C ARG A 33 7.48 -4.23 -19.73
N PHE A 34 8.14 -4.09 -18.58
CA PHE A 34 7.56 -3.44 -17.41
C PHE A 34 7.50 -1.93 -17.63
N THR A 35 6.39 -1.31 -17.25
CA THR A 35 6.18 0.15 -17.41
C THR A 35 6.86 0.98 -16.33
N GLY A 36 7.46 0.35 -15.31
CA GLY A 36 8.09 1.06 -14.18
C GLY A 36 7.10 1.53 -13.12
N ILE A 37 5.81 1.23 -13.28
CA ILE A 37 4.74 1.64 -12.35
C ILE A 37 4.20 0.40 -11.64
N GLN A 38 3.95 0.53 -10.34
CA GLN A 38 3.16 -0.43 -9.58
C GLN A 38 2.26 0.35 -8.62
N PHE A 39 1.03 -0.13 -8.48
CA PHE A 39 0.07 0.36 -7.50
C PHE A 39 -0.74 -0.78 -6.92
N PHE A 40 -1.28 -0.59 -5.73
CA PHE A 40 -2.20 -1.54 -5.12
C PHE A 40 -3.65 -1.23 -5.48
N GLU A 41 -4.42 -2.27 -5.78
CA GLU A 41 -5.88 -2.23 -5.80
C GLU A 41 -6.39 -3.20 -4.73
N GLY A 42 -7.56 -2.94 -4.19
CA GLY A 42 -8.16 -3.89 -3.27
C GLY A 42 -9.66 -3.73 -3.17
N GLU A 43 -10.24 -4.65 -2.42
CA GLU A 43 -11.65 -4.64 -2.11
C GLU A 43 -11.86 -5.15 -0.68
N PHE A 44 -12.90 -4.65 -0.04
CA PHE A 44 -13.35 -5.15 1.25
C PHE A 44 -14.87 -5.05 1.37
N THR A 45 -15.46 -5.89 2.21
CA THR A 45 -16.89 -5.86 2.51
C THR A 45 -17.11 -5.28 3.91
N ALA A 46 -17.88 -4.19 3.99
CA ALA A 46 -18.39 -3.67 5.24
C ALA A 46 -19.70 -4.37 5.61
N ASN A 47 -19.74 -4.99 6.78
CA ASN A 47 -20.92 -5.62 7.36
C ASN A 47 -21.40 -4.77 8.54
N TYR A 48 -22.68 -4.45 8.57
CA TYR A 48 -23.28 -3.55 9.57
C TYR A 48 -24.75 -3.89 9.82
N MET A 49 -25.27 -3.53 11.00
CA MET A 49 -26.73 -3.56 11.23
C MET A 49 -27.38 -2.31 10.63
N ALA A 50 -28.64 -2.41 10.20
CA ALA A 50 -29.36 -1.34 9.51
C ALA A 50 -29.35 0.00 10.28
N GLU A 51 -29.41 -0.06 11.62
CA GLU A 51 -29.33 1.11 12.50
C GLU A 51 -28.01 1.90 12.37
N HIS A 52 -26.92 1.24 11.95
CA HIS A 52 -25.59 1.83 11.78
C HIS A 52 -25.29 2.27 10.34
N ILE A 53 -26.27 2.26 9.44
CA ILE A 53 -26.10 2.70 8.04
C ILE A 53 -25.59 4.14 7.94
N GLY A 54 -25.87 4.99 8.94
CA GLY A 54 -25.39 6.37 8.98
C GLY A 54 -23.86 6.49 8.90
N GLU A 55 -23.13 5.60 9.57
CA GLU A 55 -21.66 5.57 9.55
C GLU A 55 -21.12 5.17 8.17
N VAL A 56 -21.81 4.27 7.48
CA VAL A 56 -21.48 3.87 6.11
C VAL A 56 -21.71 5.02 5.14
N LYS A 57 -22.86 5.71 5.26
CA LYS A 57 -23.18 6.89 4.45
C LYS A 57 -22.20 8.03 4.68
N GLU A 58 -21.79 8.26 5.92
CA GLU A 58 -20.78 9.27 6.25
C GLU A 58 -19.43 8.94 5.59
N PHE A 59 -18.99 7.69 5.69
CA PHE A 59 -17.75 7.26 5.03
C PHE A 59 -17.83 7.46 3.51
N VAL A 60 -18.94 7.04 2.89
CA VAL A 60 -19.18 7.25 1.46
C VAL A 60 -19.12 8.73 1.10
N ALA A 61 -19.90 9.57 1.78
CA ALA A 61 -19.99 11.00 1.47
C ALA A 61 -18.62 11.70 1.55
N ARG A 62 -17.77 11.27 2.49
CA ARG A 62 -16.43 11.84 2.65
C ARG A 62 -15.44 11.43 1.56
N HIS A 63 -15.54 10.23 0.99
CA HIS A 63 -14.50 9.64 0.14
C HIS A 63 -14.91 9.38 -1.31
N ILE A 64 -16.21 9.48 -1.64
CA ILE A 64 -16.71 9.22 -3.01
C ILE A 64 -16.11 10.18 -4.05
N PHE A 65 -15.80 11.41 -3.66
CA PHE A 65 -15.18 12.42 -4.53
C PHE A 65 -13.64 12.41 -4.47
N GLY A 66 -13.04 11.23 -4.32
CA GLY A 66 -11.58 11.06 -4.43
C GLY A 66 -10.77 11.51 -3.20
N ARG A 67 -11.42 11.81 -2.07
CA ARG A 67 -10.68 12.06 -0.83
C ARG A 67 -10.01 10.77 -0.36
N PRO A 68 -8.69 10.78 -0.08
CA PRO A 68 -7.99 9.58 0.34
C PRO A 68 -8.32 9.17 1.78
N PHE A 69 -8.15 7.89 2.06
CA PHE A 69 -8.21 7.30 3.39
C PHE A 69 -7.07 6.28 3.59
N THR A 70 -6.62 6.14 4.83
CA THR A 70 -5.59 5.15 5.18
C THR A 70 -6.20 3.81 5.51
N ILE A 71 -5.50 2.73 5.14
CA ILE A 71 -5.83 1.35 5.51
C ILE A 71 -4.57 0.73 6.14
N PRO A 72 -4.63 0.27 7.40
CA PRO A 72 -3.60 -0.61 7.92
C PRO A 72 -3.73 -1.98 7.23
N LEU A 73 -2.72 -2.39 6.46
CA LEU A 73 -2.76 -3.63 5.69
C LEU A 73 -2.47 -4.89 6.54
N SER A 74 -2.56 -4.75 7.88
CA SER A 74 -2.51 -5.84 8.86
C SER A 74 -1.28 -6.75 8.64
N TYR A 75 -1.49 -8.04 8.43
CA TYR A 75 -0.45 -9.05 8.24
C TYR A 75 0.48 -8.76 7.06
N TYR A 76 0.03 -8.04 6.02
CA TYR A 76 0.86 -7.70 4.87
C TYR A 76 2.01 -6.74 5.22
N THR A 77 1.77 -5.86 6.19
CA THR A 77 2.71 -4.83 6.66
C THR A 77 3.29 -5.15 8.03
N LYS A 78 3.08 -6.39 8.50
CA LYS A 78 3.62 -6.85 9.77
C LYS A 78 5.12 -7.09 9.60
N TYR A 79 5.89 -6.45 10.46
CA TYR A 79 7.33 -6.65 10.52
C TYR A 79 7.68 -7.87 11.39
N ASP A 80 8.56 -8.73 10.89
CA ASP A 80 9.03 -9.97 11.52
C ASP A 80 10.56 -10.10 11.60
N GLY A 81 11.27 -8.99 11.37
CA GLY A 81 12.72 -8.93 11.48
C GLY A 81 13.21 -8.55 12.88
N ASP A 82 14.53 -8.35 12.99
CA ASP A 82 15.27 -8.11 14.23
C ASP A 82 15.61 -6.63 14.46
N VAL A 83 15.39 -5.76 13.47
CA VAL A 83 15.63 -4.32 13.59
C VAL A 83 14.62 -3.70 14.55
N LYS A 84 15.11 -2.88 15.48
CA LYS A 84 14.27 -2.18 16.47
C LYS A 84 14.50 -0.68 16.49
N GLU A 85 15.60 -0.23 15.90
CA GLU A 85 15.98 1.17 15.82
C GLU A 85 15.22 1.91 14.72
N MET A 86 15.38 3.23 14.71
CA MET A 86 14.86 4.08 13.64
C MET A 86 15.77 3.96 12.40
N VAL A 87 15.22 3.47 11.31
CA VAL A 87 15.92 3.38 10.03
C VAL A 87 15.74 4.69 9.27
N THR A 88 16.83 5.28 8.79
CA THR A 88 16.80 6.52 7.98
C THR A 88 17.57 6.37 6.68
N ALA A 89 17.16 7.10 5.65
CA ALA A 89 17.95 7.25 4.43
C ALA A 89 19.24 8.03 4.71
N SER A 90 20.41 7.52 4.29
CA SER A 90 21.69 8.18 4.57
C SER A 90 22.08 9.24 3.52
N ALA A 91 21.41 9.26 2.37
CA ALA A 91 21.69 10.16 1.26
C ALA A 91 20.43 10.49 0.47
N ASN A 92 20.49 11.59 -0.29
CA ASN A 92 19.43 11.98 -1.21
C ASN A 92 19.33 10.98 -2.37
N VAL A 93 18.12 10.55 -2.70
CA VAL A 93 17.85 9.69 -3.85
C VAL A 93 16.70 10.27 -4.67
N SER A 94 16.96 10.54 -5.95
CA SER A 94 15.95 11.07 -6.85
C SER A 94 14.86 10.04 -7.19
N ARG A 95 13.67 10.54 -7.53
CA ARG A 95 12.57 9.77 -8.12
C ARG A 95 13.08 8.85 -9.24
N GLY A 96 12.57 7.62 -9.28
CA GLY A 96 13.01 6.58 -10.21
C GLY A 96 14.18 5.74 -9.70
N GLY A 97 14.83 6.15 -8.60
CA GLY A 97 15.84 5.36 -7.90
C GLY A 97 15.30 4.01 -7.40
N ARG A 98 16.18 3.02 -7.32
CA ARG A 98 15.87 1.64 -6.88
C ARG A 98 16.66 1.20 -5.65
N LYS A 99 17.55 2.06 -5.20
CA LYS A 99 18.58 1.81 -4.21
C LYS A 99 18.60 3.00 -3.28
N VAL A 100 18.47 2.75 -1.99
CA VAL A 100 18.53 3.77 -0.95
C VAL A 100 19.53 3.30 0.09
N ALA A 101 20.60 4.07 0.29
CA ALA A 101 21.56 3.81 1.34
C ALA A 101 20.90 4.08 2.70
N LEU A 102 21.05 3.14 3.63
CA LEU A 102 20.40 3.19 4.94
C LEU A 102 21.40 3.58 6.04
N SER A 103 20.85 4.08 7.15
CA SER A 103 21.59 4.46 8.35
C SER A 103 20.79 4.18 9.61
N ASN A 104 21.45 4.24 10.76
CA ASN A 104 20.86 4.26 12.11
C ASN A 104 20.20 2.97 12.59
N PHE A 105 20.61 1.81 12.07
CA PHE A 105 20.08 0.54 12.57
C PHE A 105 21.10 -0.60 12.65
N ARG A 106 20.79 -1.58 13.51
CA ARG A 106 21.51 -2.85 13.65
C ARG A 106 20.58 -3.99 13.29
N GLY A 107 21.15 -5.14 12.95
CA GLY A 107 20.38 -6.30 12.50
C GLY A 107 20.13 -6.32 10.99
N THR A 108 19.08 -7.02 10.57
CA THR A 108 18.77 -7.29 9.17
C THR A 108 17.36 -6.85 8.80
N LEU A 109 17.25 -5.89 7.89
CA LEU A 109 16.01 -5.61 7.20
C LEU A 109 15.80 -6.68 6.13
N LYS A 110 14.94 -7.67 6.41
CA LYS A 110 14.74 -8.83 5.54
C LYS A 110 14.06 -8.48 4.22
N ALA A 111 14.39 -9.21 3.17
CA ALA A 111 13.63 -9.23 1.92
C ALA A 111 12.15 -9.54 2.20
N GLY A 112 11.26 -8.89 1.45
CA GLY A 112 9.81 -8.97 1.64
C GLY A 112 9.24 -7.94 2.62
N THR A 113 10.08 -7.28 3.43
CA THR A 113 9.61 -6.21 4.33
C THR A 113 8.94 -5.10 3.53
N VAL A 114 7.72 -4.73 3.92
CA VAL A 114 7.02 -3.57 3.36
C VAL A 114 7.47 -2.34 4.14
N ILE A 115 7.82 -1.28 3.41
CA ILE A 115 8.25 -0.01 3.98
C ILE A 115 7.49 1.16 3.36
N GLN A 116 7.56 2.30 4.05
CA GLN A 116 7.05 3.58 3.60
C GLN A 116 8.03 4.67 4.02
N PHE A 117 8.34 5.59 3.12
CA PHE A 117 9.14 6.77 3.44
C PHE A 117 8.24 7.83 4.07
N GLU A 118 8.78 8.63 4.98
CA GLU A 118 7.97 9.60 5.74
C GLU A 118 7.31 10.66 4.85
N ASN A 119 7.99 11.09 3.78
CA ASN A 119 7.52 12.18 2.93
C ASN A 119 6.39 11.79 1.96
N HIS A 120 6.16 10.49 1.71
CA HIS A 120 5.19 10.05 0.73
C HIS A 120 4.51 8.73 1.08
N LYS A 121 3.28 8.56 0.60
CA LYS A 121 2.41 7.45 1.03
C LYS A 121 2.63 6.13 0.29
N LYS A 122 3.48 6.11 -0.73
CA LYS A 122 3.75 4.91 -1.52
C LYS A 122 4.37 3.80 -0.66
N LEU A 123 3.83 2.60 -0.78
CA LEU A 123 4.39 1.39 -0.17
C LEU A 123 5.42 0.74 -1.09
N TYR A 124 6.53 0.29 -0.52
CA TYR A 124 7.61 -0.41 -1.22
C TYR A 124 7.93 -1.72 -0.53
N THR A 125 8.42 -2.68 -1.30
CA THR A 125 8.92 -3.95 -0.79
C THR A 125 10.44 -3.98 -0.93
N VAL A 126 11.11 -4.32 0.17
CA VAL A 126 12.55 -4.61 0.20
C VAL A 126 12.79 -5.90 -0.58
N THR A 127 13.69 -5.89 -1.55
CA THR A 127 13.89 -7.05 -2.45
C THR A 127 15.00 -7.99 -2.00
N GLU A 128 15.91 -7.52 -1.15
CA GLU A 128 17.07 -8.27 -0.66
C GLU A 128 17.35 -7.91 0.79
N ASP A 129 17.92 -8.84 1.56
CA ASP A 129 18.31 -8.59 2.94
C ASP A 129 19.33 -7.46 3.05
N VAL A 130 19.08 -6.49 3.94
CA VAL A 130 19.98 -5.37 4.20
C VAL A 130 20.50 -5.46 5.61
N LYS A 131 21.81 -5.61 5.77
CA LYS A 131 22.47 -5.69 7.08
C LYS A 131 23.11 -4.35 7.45
N GLY A 132 22.73 -3.79 8.60
CA GLY A 132 23.25 -2.50 9.07
C GLY A 132 23.15 -1.38 8.02
N ASN A 133 24.12 -0.48 7.96
CA ASN A 133 24.13 0.70 7.07
C ASN A 133 24.36 0.38 5.56
N GLY A 134 23.79 -0.72 5.07
CA GLY A 134 23.88 -1.17 3.69
C GLY A 134 22.94 -0.40 2.73
N GLU A 135 22.97 -0.81 1.47
CA GLU A 135 22.09 -0.27 0.44
C GLU A 135 20.84 -1.14 0.28
N MET A 136 19.67 -0.55 0.53
CA MET A 136 18.39 -1.20 0.36
C MET A 136 17.94 -1.14 -1.10
N LYS A 137 17.72 -2.31 -1.70
CA LYS A 137 17.02 -2.43 -2.98
C LYS A 137 15.53 -2.54 -2.75
N LEU A 138 14.78 -1.74 -3.50
CA LEU A 138 13.33 -1.61 -3.37
C LEU A 138 12.59 -1.89 -4.67
N PHE A 139 11.35 -2.32 -4.53
CA PHE A 139 10.38 -2.48 -5.61
C PHE A 139 9.02 -1.90 -5.18
N PRO A 140 8.33 -1.12 -6.02
CA PRO A 140 8.77 -0.57 -7.32
C PRO A 140 9.84 0.52 -7.16
N ASN A 141 10.27 1.16 -8.25
CA ASN A 141 11.16 2.33 -8.17
C ASN A 141 10.50 3.48 -7.38
N LEU A 142 11.32 4.34 -6.77
CA LEU A 142 10.87 5.53 -6.03
C LEU A 142 9.94 6.40 -6.87
N ARG A 143 8.83 6.83 -6.25
CA ARG A 143 7.79 7.63 -6.91
C ARG A 143 7.98 9.13 -6.68
N GLN A 144 8.69 9.48 -5.62
CA GLN A 144 9.15 10.84 -5.33
C GLN A 144 10.61 10.80 -4.85
N ASN A 145 11.21 11.96 -4.59
CA ASN A 145 12.58 12.04 -4.07
C ASN A 145 12.59 11.62 -2.59
N VAL A 146 13.67 10.98 -2.16
CA VAL A 146 13.96 10.69 -0.75
C VAL A 146 15.10 11.58 -0.30
N MET A 147 14.96 12.19 0.87
CA MET A 147 15.98 13.09 1.43
C MET A 147 16.90 12.36 2.41
N ALA A 148 18.14 12.84 2.56
CA ALA A 148 19.03 12.37 3.61
C ALA A 148 18.44 12.67 4.99
N GLY A 149 18.52 11.70 5.90
CA GLY A 149 17.90 11.73 7.23
C GLY A 149 16.43 11.34 7.26
N GLU A 150 15.79 11.09 6.11
CA GLU A 150 14.37 10.76 6.06
C GLU A 150 14.06 9.42 6.73
N ILE A 151 13.03 9.40 7.57
CA ILE A 151 12.61 8.22 8.31
C ILE A 151 11.95 7.21 7.38
N ILE A 152 12.35 5.94 7.51
CA ILE A 152 11.79 4.81 6.78
C ILE A 152 10.96 3.97 7.75
N LYS A 153 9.64 4.01 7.57
CA LYS A 153 8.68 3.24 8.37
C LYS A 153 8.62 1.82 7.84
N TYR A 154 9.10 0.87 8.63
CA TYR A 154 9.04 -0.57 8.34
C TYR A 154 8.06 -1.31 9.26
N GLN A 155 7.66 -0.69 10.38
CA GLN A 155 6.65 -1.24 11.28
C GLN A 155 5.30 -0.60 10.99
N ASN A 156 4.32 -1.43 10.65
CA ASN A 156 2.94 -1.02 10.39
C ASN A 156 2.79 0.14 9.39
N PRO A 157 3.50 0.14 8.24
CA PRO A 157 3.22 1.15 7.21
C PRO A 157 1.76 1.05 6.76
N GLU A 158 1.12 2.21 6.60
CA GLU A 158 -0.29 2.28 6.16
C GLU A 158 -0.35 2.66 4.69
N GLY A 159 -1.18 1.95 3.92
CA GLY A 159 -1.45 2.38 2.54
C GLY A 159 -2.49 3.50 2.53
N GLU A 160 -2.31 4.46 1.63
CA GLU A 160 -3.31 5.49 1.35
C GLU A 160 -4.06 5.15 0.07
N PHE A 161 -5.38 5.23 0.10
CA PHE A 161 -6.24 4.75 -0.98
C PHE A 161 -7.40 5.70 -1.23
N VAL A 162 -7.93 5.67 -2.46
CA VAL A 162 -9.16 6.34 -2.88
C VAL A 162 -10.19 5.31 -3.32
N LEU A 163 -11.48 5.62 -3.18
CA LEU A 163 -12.54 4.76 -3.70
C LEU A 163 -12.46 4.72 -5.23
N LYS A 164 -12.59 3.52 -5.79
CA LYS A 164 -12.67 3.28 -7.24
C LYS A 164 -14.13 3.20 -7.72
N THR A 165 -15.05 3.00 -6.78
CA THR A 165 -16.45 2.72 -7.08
C THR A 165 -17.21 4.00 -7.44
N ASP A 166 -17.81 4.02 -8.64
CA ASP A 166 -18.63 5.14 -9.13
C ASP A 166 -20.11 5.02 -8.71
N GLU A 167 -20.60 3.80 -8.44
CA GLU A 167 -22.00 3.50 -8.10
C GLU A 167 -22.09 2.66 -6.82
N LEU A 168 -23.00 3.03 -5.91
CA LEU A 168 -23.14 2.39 -4.61
C LEU A 168 -24.55 1.84 -4.40
N ASP A 169 -24.65 0.51 -4.37
CA ASP A 169 -25.90 -0.20 -4.12
C ASP A 169 -26.18 -0.35 -2.62
N TYR A 170 -27.23 0.34 -2.14
CA TYR A 170 -27.71 0.19 -0.77
C TYR A 170 -28.80 -0.89 -0.69
N LYS A 171 -28.43 -2.08 -0.25
CA LYS A 171 -29.41 -3.12 0.08
C LYS A 171 -29.99 -2.85 1.47
N LEU A 172 -31.28 -2.50 1.52
CA LEU A 172 -32.00 -2.15 2.76
C LEU A 172 -32.47 -3.39 3.53
N ASN A 173 -31.51 -4.22 3.95
CA ASN A 173 -31.75 -5.39 4.79
C ASN A 173 -31.42 -5.06 6.26
N GLN A 174 -31.96 -5.84 7.22
CA GLN A 174 -31.61 -5.70 8.64
C GLN A 174 -30.10 -5.83 8.90
N ILE A 175 -29.43 -6.70 8.14
CA ILE A 175 -27.97 -6.80 8.08
C ILE A 175 -27.52 -6.32 6.70
N GLY A 176 -26.85 -5.18 6.68
CA GLY A 176 -26.27 -4.58 5.48
C GLY A 176 -24.89 -5.19 5.18
N LYS A 177 -24.65 -5.44 3.90
CA LYS A 177 -23.33 -5.79 3.35
C LYS A 177 -23.05 -4.86 2.18
N MET A 178 -21.91 -4.19 2.23
CA MET A 178 -21.52 -3.24 1.19
C MET A 178 -20.06 -3.46 0.81
N LYS A 179 -19.83 -3.72 -0.48
CA LYS A 179 -18.49 -3.91 -1.04
C LYS A 179 -17.91 -2.56 -1.45
N PHE A 180 -16.65 -2.33 -1.11
CA PHE A 180 -15.89 -1.15 -1.53
C PHE A 180 -14.68 -1.61 -2.33
N GLU A 181 -14.46 -0.98 -3.47
CA GLU A 181 -13.25 -1.15 -4.26
C GLU A 181 -12.40 0.12 -4.17
N PHE A 182 -11.09 -0.05 -4.07
CA PHE A 182 -10.17 1.05 -3.83
C PHE A 182 -8.86 0.86 -4.58
N VAL A 183 -8.20 1.99 -4.87
CA VAL A 183 -6.91 2.05 -5.55
C VAL A 183 -5.96 2.94 -4.77
N GLU A 184 -4.69 2.57 -4.74
CA GLU A 184 -3.64 3.27 -4.01
C GLU A 184 -3.48 4.71 -4.53
N ASN A 185 -3.39 5.65 -3.60
CA ASN A 185 -3.05 7.04 -3.86
C ASN A 185 -1.52 7.19 -3.77
N VAL A 186 -0.86 7.41 -4.91
CA VAL A 186 0.62 7.36 -5.07
C VAL A 186 1.21 8.70 -5.48
#